data_AF-A0A815G4M9-F1
#
_entry.id   AF-A0A815G4M9-F1
#
_cell.length_a   1.000
_cell.length_b   1.000
_cell.length_c   1.000
_cell.angle_alpha   90.00
_cell.angle_beta   90.00
_cell.angle_gamma   90.00
#
_symmetry.space_group_name_H-M   'P 1'
#
loop_
_entity.id
_entity.type
_entity.pdbx_description
1 polymer ?
#
loop_
_entity_poly.entity_id
_entity_poly.type
_entity_poly.pdbx_seq_one_letter_code
_entity_poly.pdbx_strand_id
1 'polypeptide(L)'
;MSLCSFEISNYLKFKYDMIHSESSNTDDYWYSNETCRCDDGKQYPCQEIYFKKNTDIPIKTVEVVRQGWNVVQRTTTYDIISIGDLDDKSLRHVGLEVCIPQIVRDRGHPFGKCSEEHGGFMAVFKCRKELKQMNDCLTKWFQDEEFRKECIDIYLDERTKYRSTGEVTHQIKRPYYYNPEKELKRLSKLKEKYDRLENKT
;
A
#
# COMPACT_ATOMS: atom_id res chain seq x y z
N MET A 1 4.60 5.54 -30.61
CA MET A 1 4.51 4.26 -29.89
C MET A 1 3.54 4.45 -28.75
N SER A 2 2.31 3.94 -28.90
CA SER A 2 1.27 4.07 -27.88
C SER A 2 1.62 3.14 -26.72
N LEU A 3 1.88 3.69 -25.54
CA LEU A 3 2.08 2.93 -24.32
C LEU A 3 0.71 2.43 -23.86
N CYS A 4 0.40 1.17 -24.13
CA CYS A 4 -0.73 0.50 -23.49
C CYS A 4 -0.40 0.34 -21.99
N SER A 5 -0.92 1.23 -21.16
CA SER A 5 -1.07 0.97 -19.73
C SER A 5 -2.37 0.19 -19.54
N PHE A 6 -2.26 -1.05 -19.05
CA PHE A 6 -3.41 -1.81 -18.57
C PHE A 6 -3.39 -1.76 -17.04
N GLU A 7 -4.45 -1.22 -16.46
CA GLU A 7 -4.73 -1.28 -15.04
C GLU A 7 -5.43 -2.61 -14.77
N ILE A 8 -4.80 -3.49 -13.98
CA ILE A 8 -5.43 -4.74 -13.53
C ILE A 8 -6.16 -4.39 -12.24
N SER A 9 -7.41 -3.97 -12.37
CA SER A 9 -8.30 -3.74 -11.23
C SER A 9 -9.28 -4.89 -11.12
N ASN A 10 -9.38 -5.48 -9.93
CA ASN A 10 -10.41 -6.47 -9.60
C ASN A 10 -11.75 -5.74 -9.44
N TYR A 11 -12.48 -5.53 -10.53
CA TYR A 11 -13.80 -4.95 -10.46
C TYR A 11 -14.83 -6.04 -10.12
N LEU A 12 -15.43 -5.94 -8.93
CA LEU A 12 -16.69 -6.62 -8.65
C LEU A 12 -17.77 -5.99 -9.54
N LYS A 13 -18.35 -6.78 -10.44
CA LYS A 13 -19.39 -6.31 -11.35
C LYS A 13 -20.77 -6.62 -10.76
N PHE A 14 -21.44 -5.60 -10.24
CA PHE A 14 -22.81 -5.71 -9.74
C PHE A 14 -23.83 -5.59 -10.87
N LYS A 15 -25.03 -6.15 -10.65
CA LYS A 15 -26.13 -6.09 -11.64
C LYS A 15 -26.92 -4.77 -11.53
N TYR A 16 -26.88 -4.16 -10.36
CA TYR A 16 -27.59 -2.94 -10.01
C TYR A 16 -26.60 -1.89 -9.52
N ASP A 17 -27.03 -0.63 -9.52
CA ASP A 17 -26.26 0.41 -8.87
C ASP A 17 -26.34 0.21 -7.35
N MET A 18 -25.19 0.30 -6.70
CA MET A 18 -25.05 -0.01 -5.28
C MET A 18 -24.96 1.28 -4.46
N ILE A 19 -25.65 1.31 -3.33
CA ILE A 19 -25.70 2.41 -2.36
C ILE A 19 -25.01 1.95 -1.07
N HIS A 20 -24.11 2.77 -0.53
CA HIS A 20 -23.41 2.48 0.73
C HIS A 20 -24.31 2.71 1.93
N SER A 21 -24.28 1.81 2.91
CA SER A 21 -24.98 2.01 4.17
C SER A 21 -24.18 2.87 5.13
N GLU A 22 -24.70 4.03 5.49
CA GLU A 22 -24.06 4.95 6.44
C GLU A 22 -24.38 4.64 7.92
N SER A 23 -25.17 3.60 8.19
CA SER A 23 -25.87 3.43 9.49
C SER A 23 -25.44 2.23 10.33
N SER A 24 -24.47 1.43 9.89
CA SER A 24 -24.09 0.19 10.57
C SER A 24 -22.83 0.34 11.41
N ASN A 25 -22.94 0.03 12.71
CA ASN A 25 -21.80 0.04 13.63
C ASN A 25 -20.94 -1.23 13.55
N THR A 26 -21.44 -2.31 12.93
CA THR A 26 -20.81 -3.63 12.98
C THR A 26 -20.18 -4.04 11.66
N ASP A 27 -20.85 -3.77 10.54
CA ASP A 27 -20.43 -4.18 9.19
C ASP A 27 -20.61 -3.03 8.19
N ASP A 28 -19.67 -2.87 7.26
CA ASP A 28 -19.86 -1.98 6.11
C ASP A 28 -20.58 -2.78 5.02
N TYR A 29 -21.69 -2.27 4.49
CA TYR A 29 -22.43 -2.99 3.46
C TYR A 29 -22.99 -2.05 2.41
N TRP A 30 -23.16 -2.61 1.22
CA TRP A 30 -23.77 -1.95 0.07
C TRP A 30 -25.02 -2.72 -0.34
N TYR A 31 -26.06 -2.00 -0.74
CA TYR A 31 -27.32 -2.57 -1.20
C TYR A 31 -27.75 -1.94 -2.53
N SER A 32 -28.50 -2.68 -3.34
CA SER A 32 -28.97 -2.20 -4.64
C SER A 32 -29.98 -1.07 -4.49
N ASN A 33 -29.94 -0.11 -5.41
CA ASN A 33 -30.97 0.92 -5.52
C ASN A 33 -32.36 0.36 -5.85
N GLU A 34 -32.43 -0.81 -6.49
CA GLU A 34 -33.66 -1.52 -6.83
C GLU A 34 -34.08 -2.51 -5.73
N THR A 35 -35.39 -2.69 -5.56
CA THR A 35 -35.98 -3.71 -4.68
C THR A 35 -36.67 -4.82 -5.47
N CYS A 36 -36.52 -6.04 -4.98
CA CYS A 36 -37.07 -7.26 -5.55
C CYS A 36 -38.07 -7.88 -4.57
N ARG A 37 -39.15 -8.46 -5.10
CA ARG A 37 -40.17 -9.15 -4.31
C ARG A 37 -39.87 -10.64 -4.27
N CYS A 38 -39.80 -11.20 -3.07
CA CYS A 38 -39.70 -12.64 -2.85
C CYS A 38 -41.11 -13.26 -2.75
N ASP A 39 -41.18 -14.58 -2.89
CA ASP A 39 -42.46 -15.32 -2.82
C ASP A 39 -43.09 -15.31 -1.42
N ASP A 40 -42.30 -14.99 -0.39
CA ASP A 40 -42.79 -14.73 0.97
C ASP A 40 -43.60 -13.42 1.09
N GLY A 41 -43.73 -12.69 -0.02
CA GLY A 41 -44.47 -11.44 -0.11
C GLY A 41 -43.70 -10.21 0.35
N LYS A 42 -42.47 -10.37 0.86
CA LYS A 42 -41.63 -9.27 1.33
C LYS A 42 -40.80 -8.69 0.20
N GLN A 43 -40.39 -7.44 0.36
CA GLN A 43 -39.48 -6.75 -0.54
C GLN A 43 -38.12 -6.63 0.13
N TYR A 44 -37.09 -6.96 -0.64
CA TYR A 44 -35.69 -6.86 -0.25
C TYR A 44 -34.93 -6.10 -1.33
N PRO A 45 -33.78 -5.47 -1.03
CA PRO A 45 -32.87 -5.08 -2.09
C PRO A 45 -32.55 -6.28 -2.98
N CYS A 46 -32.54 -6.08 -4.29
CA CYS A 46 -32.25 -7.15 -5.24
C CYS A 46 -30.87 -7.78 -5.03
N GLN A 47 -29.90 -6.99 -4.57
CA GLN A 47 -28.53 -7.42 -4.32
C GLN A 47 -27.94 -6.64 -3.14
N GLU A 48 -27.20 -7.33 -2.28
CA GLU A 48 -26.48 -6.76 -1.14
C GLU A 48 -25.11 -7.44 -1.02
N ILE A 49 -24.11 -6.68 -0.58
CA ILE A 49 -22.77 -7.19 -0.28
C ILE A 49 -22.29 -6.58 1.04
N TYR A 50 -21.75 -7.44 1.89
CA TYR A 50 -21.30 -7.11 3.23
C TYR A 50 -19.80 -7.32 3.33
N PHE A 51 -19.12 -6.34 3.91
CA PHE A 51 -17.69 -6.32 4.12
C PHE A 51 -17.38 -6.31 5.61
N LYS A 52 -16.20 -6.85 5.95
CA LYS A 52 -15.67 -6.69 7.30
C LYS A 52 -15.36 -5.21 7.51
N LYS A 53 -15.86 -4.64 8.61
CA LYS A 53 -15.76 -3.22 8.92
C LYS A 53 -14.36 -2.64 8.68
N ASN A 54 -14.30 -1.49 8.02
CA ASN A 54 -13.10 -0.78 7.61
C ASN A 54 -12.13 -1.59 6.74
N THR A 55 -12.62 -2.61 6.03
CA THR A 55 -11.80 -3.42 5.11
C THR A 55 -12.54 -3.72 3.82
N ASP A 56 -11.81 -3.97 2.74
CA ASP A 56 -12.37 -4.39 1.45
C ASP A 56 -12.62 -5.92 1.37
N ILE A 57 -12.73 -6.59 2.52
CA ILE A 57 -12.87 -8.06 2.59
C ILE A 57 -14.35 -8.44 2.62
N PRO A 58 -14.89 -9.09 1.57
CA PRO A 58 -16.29 -9.48 1.53
C PRO A 58 -16.53 -10.68 2.47
N ILE A 59 -17.57 -10.58 3.30
CA ILE A 59 -17.98 -11.65 4.23
C ILE A 59 -19.16 -12.44 3.65
N LYS A 60 -20.12 -11.74 3.04
CA LYS A 60 -21.30 -12.38 2.43
C LYS A 60 -21.92 -11.49 1.37
N THR A 61 -22.60 -12.13 0.43
CA THR A 61 -23.55 -11.49 -0.47
C THR A 61 -24.94 -12.05 -0.24
N VAL A 62 -25.94 -11.21 -0.48
CA VAL A 62 -27.35 -11.58 -0.40
C VAL A 62 -28.02 -11.14 -1.70
N GLU A 63 -28.65 -12.07 -2.40
CA GLU A 63 -29.25 -11.80 -3.71
C GLU A 63 -30.64 -12.39 -3.80
N VAL A 64 -31.58 -11.66 -4.40
CA VAL A 64 -32.89 -12.20 -4.73
C VAL A 64 -32.80 -12.92 -6.08
N VAL A 65 -32.92 -14.24 -6.06
CA VAL A 65 -32.73 -15.09 -7.23
C VAL A 65 -33.91 -16.02 -7.45
N ARG A 66 -34.16 -16.36 -8.71
CA ARG A 66 -35.12 -17.39 -9.09
C ARG A 66 -34.47 -18.77 -8.96
N GLN A 67 -34.91 -19.57 -7.99
CA GLN A 67 -34.46 -20.94 -7.78
C GLN A 67 -35.58 -21.90 -8.20
N GLY A 68 -35.54 -22.33 -9.46
CA GLY A 68 -36.62 -23.11 -10.07
C GLY A 68 -37.86 -22.25 -10.28
N TRP A 69 -38.97 -22.62 -9.62
CA TRP A 69 -40.24 -21.87 -9.69
C TRP A 69 -40.33 -20.75 -8.67
N ASN A 70 -39.49 -20.75 -7.64
CA ASN A 70 -39.59 -19.82 -6.54
C ASN A 70 -38.59 -18.66 -6.65
N VAL A 71 -38.98 -17.46 -6.19
CA VAL A 71 -38.12 -16.30 -6.00
C VAL A 71 -37.76 -16.19 -4.52
N VAL A 72 -36.48 -16.42 -4.21
CA VAL A 72 -35.97 -16.54 -2.85
C VAL A 72 -34.73 -15.66 -2.64
N GLN A 73 -34.47 -15.31 -1.39
CA GLN A 73 -33.22 -14.67 -1.00
C GLN A 73 -32.14 -15.74 -0.81
N ARG A 74 -31.05 -15.64 -1.57
CA ARG A 74 -29.88 -16.51 -1.47
C ARG A 74 -28.75 -15.74 -0.79
N THR A 75 -28.25 -16.29 0.30
CA THR A 75 -27.06 -15.78 0.97
C THR A 75 -25.86 -16.63 0.60
N THR A 76 -24.82 -16.03 0.04
CA THR A 76 -23.52 -16.68 -0.20
C THR A 76 -22.52 -16.12 0.80
N THR A 77 -22.08 -16.95 1.74
CA THR A 77 -21.02 -16.60 2.70
C THR A 77 -19.66 -16.92 2.11
N TYR A 78 -18.70 -16.01 2.27
CA TYR A 78 -17.33 -16.22 1.84
C TYR A 78 -16.49 -16.66 3.03
N ASP A 79 -15.91 -17.85 2.92
CA ASP A 79 -14.87 -18.27 3.85
C ASP A 79 -13.56 -17.59 3.45
N ILE A 80 -13.00 -16.82 4.38
CA ILE A 80 -11.71 -16.16 4.17
C ILE A 80 -10.63 -17.22 4.32
N ILE A 81 -10.21 -17.81 3.21
CA ILE A 81 -9.21 -18.90 3.20
C ILE A 81 -7.82 -18.36 3.61
N SER A 82 -7.45 -17.15 3.18
CA SER A 82 -6.33 -16.40 3.74
C SER A 82 -6.37 -14.93 3.32
N ILE A 83 -5.98 -14.02 4.21
CA ILE A 83 -5.60 -12.62 3.88
C ILE A 83 -4.07 -12.53 3.61
N GLY A 84 -3.41 -13.68 3.45
CA GLY A 84 -2.01 -13.84 3.83
C GLY A 84 -1.87 -13.86 5.36
N ASP A 85 -0.79 -14.46 5.85
CA ASP A 85 -0.54 -14.55 7.29
C ASP A 85 -0.31 -13.14 7.88
N LEU A 86 -1.13 -12.77 8.88
CA LEU A 86 -1.08 -11.45 9.54
C LEU A 86 0.26 -11.24 10.24
N ASP A 87 0.85 -12.32 10.77
CA ASP A 87 2.13 -12.35 11.47
C ASP A 87 3.27 -12.79 10.56
N ASP A 88 3.02 -12.90 9.25
CA ASP A 88 4.06 -13.13 8.26
C ASP A 88 5.19 -12.12 8.50
N LYS A 89 6.40 -12.60 8.80
CA LYS A 89 7.59 -11.76 8.96
C LYS A 89 8.45 -11.72 7.70
N SER A 90 8.00 -12.33 6.61
CA SER A 90 8.74 -12.32 5.35
C SER A 90 8.81 -10.90 4.78
N LEU A 91 10.01 -10.51 4.36
CA LEU A 91 10.24 -9.25 3.68
C LEU A 91 10.06 -9.46 2.18
N ARG A 92 8.99 -8.89 1.63
CA ARG A 92 8.77 -8.85 0.18
C ARG A 92 9.73 -7.84 -0.44
N HIS A 93 9.98 -7.97 -1.75
CA HIS A 93 10.80 -7.03 -2.52
C HIS A 93 10.41 -5.56 -2.27
N VAL A 94 9.11 -5.23 -2.29
CA VAL A 94 8.62 -3.87 -1.99
C VAL A 94 8.96 -3.44 -0.55
N GLY A 95 8.84 -4.35 0.42
CA GLY A 95 9.20 -4.06 1.81
C GLY A 95 10.69 -3.77 1.96
N LEU A 96 11.53 -4.61 1.35
CA LEU A 96 12.98 -4.52 1.40
C LEU A 96 13.53 -3.29 0.67
N GLU A 97 13.01 -2.98 -0.52
CA GLU A 97 13.61 -2.00 -1.43
C GLU A 97 12.94 -0.62 -1.39
N VAL A 98 11.73 -0.53 -0.86
CA VAL A 98 10.95 0.72 -0.87
C VAL A 98 10.56 1.15 0.54
N CYS A 99 9.84 0.31 1.27
CA CYS A 99 9.26 0.70 2.57
C CYS A 99 10.33 0.89 3.65
N ILE A 100 11.18 -0.12 3.88
CA ILE A 100 12.24 -0.03 4.92
C ILE A 100 13.21 1.12 4.64
N PRO A 101 13.72 1.33 3.40
CA PRO A 101 14.56 2.48 3.08
C PRO A 101 13.87 3.84 3.26
N GLN A 102 12.54 3.91 3.19
CA GLN A 102 11.79 5.12 3.51
C GLN A 102 11.78 5.37 5.02
N ILE A 103 11.45 4.36 5.83
CA ILE A 103 11.48 4.43 7.31
C ILE A 103 12.86 4.85 7.83
N VAL A 104 13.92 4.27 7.26
CA VAL A 104 15.32 4.63 7.56
C VAL A 104 15.58 6.12 7.27
N ARG A 105 15.11 6.64 6.13
CA ARG A 105 15.27 8.07 5.79
C ARG A 105 14.47 8.98 6.72
N ASP A 106 13.25 8.58 7.07
CA ASP A 106 12.36 9.36 7.94
C ASP A 106 12.88 9.42 9.38
N ARG A 107 13.59 8.39 9.84
CA ARG A 107 14.31 8.42 11.12
C ARG A 107 15.65 9.15 11.06
N GLY A 108 16.29 9.21 9.90
CA GLY A 108 17.59 9.83 9.64
C GLY A 108 17.57 11.35 9.62
N HIS A 109 16.83 11.98 10.53
CA HIS A 109 16.20 13.28 10.35
C HIS A 109 16.99 14.52 10.83
N PRO A 110 18.24 14.78 10.37
CA PRO A 110 18.74 16.16 10.32
C PRO A 110 18.48 16.86 8.97
N PHE A 111 18.44 16.12 7.87
CA PHE A 111 18.40 16.73 6.53
C PHE A 111 16.99 17.17 6.07
N GLY A 112 15.94 16.46 6.50
CA GLY A 112 14.55 16.75 6.12
C GLY A 112 14.15 18.20 6.42
N LYS A 113 14.48 18.69 7.63
CA LYS A 113 14.19 20.07 8.06
C LYS A 113 14.89 21.11 7.18
N CYS A 114 16.20 20.96 6.96
CA CYS A 114 16.98 21.91 6.14
C CYS A 114 16.54 21.90 4.67
N SER A 115 16.22 20.71 4.13
CA SER A 115 15.79 20.57 2.73
C SER A 115 14.38 21.12 2.49
N GLU A 116 13.47 20.99 3.46
CA GLU A 116 12.13 21.58 3.41
C GLU A 116 12.19 23.10 3.58
N GLU A 117 13.08 23.62 4.43
CA GLU A 117 13.28 25.07 4.64
C GLU A 117 13.89 25.78 3.42
N HIS A 118 14.83 25.15 2.71
CA HIS A 118 15.55 25.81 1.63
C HIS A 118 15.08 25.43 0.22
N GLY A 119 14.45 24.27 0.04
CA GLY A 119 13.80 23.84 -1.20
C GLY A 119 14.71 23.65 -2.42
N GLY A 120 14.49 22.57 -3.17
CA GLY A 120 15.01 22.39 -4.54
C GLY A 120 16.53 22.56 -4.71
N PHE A 121 16.95 23.34 -5.70
CA PHE A 121 18.36 23.56 -6.06
C PHE A 121 19.18 24.20 -4.93
N MET A 122 18.56 25.02 -4.08
CA MET A 122 19.26 25.75 -3.01
C MET A 122 19.67 24.85 -1.84
N ALA A 123 18.90 23.79 -1.56
CA ALA A 123 19.24 22.81 -0.53
C ALA A 123 20.59 22.11 -0.81
N VAL A 124 20.95 21.91 -2.08
CA VAL A 124 22.23 21.27 -2.49
C VAL A 124 23.45 22.12 -2.11
N PHE A 125 23.28 23.42 -1.94
CA PHE A 125 24.36 24.33 -1.54
C PHE A 125 24.33 24.63 -0.05
N LYS A 126 23.14 24.90 0.51
CA LYS A 126 23.00 25.32 1.91
C LYS A 126 22.99 24.18 2.91
N CYS A 127 22.45 23.02 2.54
CA CYS A 127 22.33 21.87 3.43
C CYS A 127 23.46 20.85 3.25
N ARG A 128 24.64 21.26 2.75
CA ARG A 128 25.74 20.32 2.44
C ARG A 128 26.28 19.61 3.68
N LYS A 129 26.27 20.27 4.84
CA LYS A 129 26.79 19.73 6.09
C LYS A 129 25.83 18.66 6.63
N GLU A 130 24.54 18.99 6.62
CA GLU A 130 23.42 18.13 6.99
C GLU A 130 23.31 16.94 6.04
N LEU A 131 23.54 17.17 4.73
CA LEU A 131 23.57 16.13 3.71
C LEU A 131 24.76 15.18 3.91
N LYS A 132 25.94 15.70 4.23
CA LYS A 132 27.12 14.88 4.51
C LYS A 132 26.91 14.06 5.78
N GLN A 133 26.43 14.68 6.86
CA GLN A 133 26.08 13.97 8.09
C GLN A 133 25.02 12.89 7.84
N MET A 134 23.97 13.21 7.06
CA MET A 134 22.95 12.23 6.69
C MET A 134 23.55 11.07 5.88
N ASN A 135 24.38 11.33 4.86
CA ASN A 135 25.01 10.27 4.08
C ASN A 135 25.97 9.43 4.92
N ASP A 136 26.75 10.05 5.80
CA ASP A 136 27.66 9.37 6.73
C ASP A 136 26.87 8.52 7.74
N CYS A 137 25.72 9.02 8.22
CA CYS A 137 24.79 8.26 9.06
C CYS A 137 24.12 7.13 8.30
N LEU A 138 23.56 7.36 7.11
CA LEU A 138 22.92 6.33 6.29
C LEU A 138 23.89 5.19 5.97
N THR A 139 25.15 5.51 5.65
CA THR A 139 26.18 4.50 5.40
C THR A 139 26.45 3.65 6.66
N LYS A 140 26.45 4.27 7.85
CA LYS A 140 26.55 3.56 9.13
C LYS A 140 25.28 2.77 9.46
N TRP A 141 24.11 3.29 9.12
CA TRP A 141 22.80 2.69 9.44
C TRP A 141 22.51 1.45 8.62
N PHE A 142 23.05 1.35 7.41
CA PHE A 142 23.07 0.10 6.65
C PHE A 142 24.04 -0.95 7.24
N GLN A 143 25.06 -0.51 7.98
CA GLN A 143 26.05 -1.37 8.63
C GLN A 143 25.68 -1.72 10.09
N ASP A 144 24.79 -0.95 10.70
CA ASP A 144 24.29 -1.14 12.06
C ASP A 144 23.11 -2.13 12.06
N GLU A 145 23.36 -3.34 12.55
CA GLU A 145 22.37 -4.41 12.58
C GLU A 145 21.19 -4.11 13.53
N GLU A 146 21.43 -3.41 14.63
CA GLU A 146 20.40 -3.10 15.63
C GLU A 146 19.42 -2.07 15.06
N PHE A 147 19.96 -1.02 14.45
CA PHE A 147 19.16 0.00 13.79
C PHE A 147 18.36 -0.57 12.59
N ARG A 148 18.98 -1.46 11.79
CA ARG A 148 18.29 -2.12 10.68
C ARG A 148 17.13 -2.98 11.17
N LYS A 149 17.34 -3.72 12.26
CA LYS A 149 16.30 -4.55 12.87
C LYS A 149 15.15 -3.70 13.38
N GLU A 150 15.44 -2.59 14.04
CA GLU A 150 14.42 -1.65 14.52
C GLU A 150 13.53 -1.12 13.38
N CYS A 151 14.12 -0.74 12.25
CA CYS A 151 13.38 -0.28 11.08
C CYS A 151 12.55 -1.39 10.41
N ILE A 152 13.07 -2.63 10.42
CA ILE A 152 12.31 -3.81 9.95
C ILE A 152 11.12 -4.07 10.87
N ASP A 153 11.31 -4.01 12.19
CA ASP A 153 10.25 -4.27 13.17
C ASP A 153 9.13 -3.24 13.03
N ILE A 154 9.45 -1.97 12.78
CA ILE A 154 8.45 -0.94 12.47
C ILE A 154 7.70 -1.26 11.20
N TYR A 155 8.40 -1.58 10.10
CA TYR A 155 7.74 -1.95 8.86
C TYR A 155 6.76 -3.13 9.06
N LEU A 156 7.16 -4.13 9.85
CA LEU A 156 6.31 -5.28 10.14
C LEU A 156 5.09 -4.89 10.98
N ASP A 157 5.25 -4.07 12.01
CA ASP A 157 4.16 -3.58 12.84
C ASP A 157 3.15 -2.74 12.03
N GLU A 158 3.64 -1.83 11.20
CA GLU A 158 2.81 -1.02 10.31
C GLU A 158 2.06 -1.89 9.29
N ARG A 159 2.71 -2.93 8.78
CA ARG A 159 2.09 -3.89 7.87
C ARG A 159 1.00 -4.70 8.57
N THR A 160 1.23 -5.13 9.80
CA THR A 160 0.23 -5.86 10.59
C THR A 160 -0.96 -4.96 10.90
N LYS A 161 -0.71 -3.69 11.26
CA LYS A 161 -1.76 -2.69 11.45
C LYS A 161 -2.55 -2.47 10.17
N TYR A 162 -1.89 -2.22 9.04
CA TYR A 162 -2.56 -2.05 7.75
C TYR A 162 -3.40 -3.26 7.34
N ARG A 163 -2.89 -4.49 7.53
CA ARG A 163 -3.64 -5.72 7.22
C ARG A 163 -4.83 -5.95 8.13
N SER A 164 -4.78 -5.47 9.38
CA SER A 164 -5.83 -5.67 10.37
C SER A 164 -6.88 -4.56 10.37
N THR A 165 -6.49 -3.31 10.11
CA THR A 165 -7.36 -2.13 10.23
C THR A 165 -7.57 -1.37 8.92
N GLY A 166 -6.78 -1.63 7.87
CA GLY A 166 -6.79 -0.86 6.61
C GLY A 166 -6.13 0.51 6.70
N GLU A 167 -5.64 0.94 7.88
CA GLU A 167 -5.06 2.27 8.08
C GLU A 167 -3.60 2.35 7.61
N VAL A 168 -3.27 3.34 6.78
CA VAL A 168 -1.89 3.64 6.37
C VAL A 168 -1.28 4.68 7.29
N THR A 169 -0.25 4.31 8.06
CA THR A 169 0.46 5.21 8.99
C THR A 169 1.56 6.01 8.31
N HIS A 170 2.38 5.36 7.48
CA HIS A 170 3.40 6.02 6.65
C HIS A 170 2.95 6.08 5.19
N GLN A 171 2.62 7.29 4.72
CA GLN A 171 2.38 7.52 3.30
C GLN A 171 3.71 7.48 2.54
N ILE A 172 3.84 6.56 1.59
CA ILE A 172 5.00 6.51 0.69
C ILE A 172 4.97 7.77 -0.19
N LYS A 173 5.78 8.77 0.16
CA LYS A 173 5.92 10.01 -0.62
C LYS A 173 6.72 9.72 -1.90
N ARG A 174 5.98 9.36 -2.97
CA ARG A 174 6.41 8.96 -4.32
C ARG A 174 7.18 7.62 -4.36
N PRO A 175 6.65 6.58 -5.02
CA PRO A 175 7.40 5.34 -5.20
C PRO A 175 8.59 5.63 -6.12
N TYR A 176 9.81 5.45 -5.62
CA TYR A 176 10.98 5.42 -6.49
C TYR A 176 10.86 4.14 -7.32
N TYR A 177 10.45 4.26 -8.58
CA TYR A 177 10.45 3.13 -9.50
C TYR A 177 11.92 2.69 -9.69
N TYR A 178 12.31 1.58 -9.08
CA TYR A 178 13.64 1.00 -9.28
C TYR A 178 13.79 0.66 -10.77
N ASN A 179 14.57 1.48 -11.47
CA ASN A 179 14.92 1.24 -12.86
C ASN A 179 16.37 0.72 -12.88
N PRO A 180 16.58 -0.60 -13.07
CA PRO A 180 17.90 -1.21 -13.00
C PRO A 180 18.88 -0.64 -14.03
N GLU A 181 18.40 -0.23 -15.21
CA GLU A 181 19.25 0.41 -16.23
C GLU A 181 19.76 1.79 -15.77
N LYS A 182 18.89 2.55 -15.08
CA LYS A 182 19.23 3.88 -14.57
C LYS A 182 20.24 3.80 -13.44
N GLU A 183 20.11 2.83 -12.54
CA GLU A 183 21.09 2.60 -11.46
C GLU A 183 22.42 2.06 -11.99
N LEU A 184 22.42 1.13 -12.94
CA LEU A 184 23.65 0.66 -13.58
C LEU A 184 24.42 1.81 -14.26
N LYS A 185 23.69 2.71 -14.95
CA LYS A 185 24.26 3.91 -15.57
C LYS A 185 24.78 4.93 -14.55
N ARG A 186 24.21 4.97 -13.35
CA ARG A 186 24.67 5.82 -12.25
C ARG A 186 25.94 5.26 -11.63
N LEU A 187 25.98 3.95 -11.41
CA LEU A 187 27.15 3.22 -10.90
C LEU A 187 28.34 3.30 -11.86
N SER A 188 28.12 3.14 -13.17
CA SER A 188 29.19 3.27 -14.17
C SER A 188 29.79 4.67 -14.18
N LYS A 189 28.97 5.72 -14.10
CA LYS A 189 29.43 7.12 -13.98
C LYS A 189 30.18 7.38 -12.68
N LEU A 190 29.76 6.76 -11.57
CA LEU A 190 30.46 6.88 -10.29
C LEU A 190 31.84 6.24 -10.36
N LYS A 191 31.94 5.05 -10.98
CA LYS A 191 33.18 4.33 -11.20
C LYS A 191 34.17 5.15 -12.03
N GLU A 192 33.74 5.66 -13.19
CA GLU A 192 34.58 6.56 -14.02
C GLU A 192 35.05 7.83 -13.27
N LYS A 193 34.26 8.31 -12.31
CA LYS A 193 34.64 9.48 -11.50
C LYS A 193 35.72 9.10 -10.48
N TYR A 194 35.63 7.95 -9.85
CA TYR A 194 36.66 7.43 -8.94
C TYR A 194 37.95 7.12 -9.68
N ASP A 195 37.89 6.45 -10.83
CA ASP A 195 39.06 6.13 -11.65
C ASP A 195 39.80 7.40 -12.10
N ARG A 196 39.08 8.50 -12.36
CA ARG A 196 39.67 9.81 -12.69
C ARG A 196 40.30 10.54 -11.50
N LEU A 197 39.87 10.22 -10.27
CA LEU A 197 40.46 10.78 -9.05
C LEU A 197 41.73 10.01 -8.69
N GLU A 198 41.73 8.69 -8.84
CA GLU A 198 42.91 7.84 -8.60
C GLU A 198 44.04 8.14 -9.60
N ASN A 199 43.72 8.32 -10.88
CA ASN A 199 44.71 8.68 -11.92
C ASN A 199 45.21 10.14 -11.87
N LYS A 200 44.78 10.93 -10.89
CA LYS A 200 45.28 12.30 -10.63
C LYS A 200 46.18 12.40 -9.40
N THR A 201 46.46 11.27 -8.75
CA THR A 201 47.41 11.13 -7.63
C THR A 201 48.65 10.40 -8.10
#